data_AF-A0A7H8M629-F1
#
_entry.id   AF-A0A7H8M629-F1
#
_cell.length_a   1.000
_cell.length_b   1.000
_cell.length_c   1.000
_cell.angle_alpha   90.00
_cell.angle_beta   90.00
_cell.angle_gamma   90.00
#
_symmetry.space_group_name_H-M   'P 1'
#
loop_
_entity.id
_entity.type
_entity.pdbx_description
1 polymer ?
#
loop_
_entity_poly.entity_id
_entity_poly.type
_entity_poly.pdbx_seq_one_letter_code
_entity_poly.pdbx_strand_id
1 'polypeptide(L)' 'MAECTRVRLRACVHYRTARHEDKRELVEQITKAFADAYGLPAATVDLWIQEVPADSRGRAGRLVADK' A
#
# COMPACT_ATOMS: atom_id res chain seq x y z
N MET A 1 28.52 -9.14 -16.98
CA MET A 1 27.61 -8.01 -16.75
C MET A 1 26.61 -8.48 -15.70
N ALA A 2 26.70 -7.98 -14.47
CA ALA A 2 25.87 -8.43 -13.36
C ALA A 2 24.43 -7.94 -13.56
N GLU A 3 23.48 -8.87 -13.61
CA GLU A 3 22.05 -8.60 -13.76
C GLU A 3 21.52 -7.95 -12.47
N CYS A 4 21.62 -6.62 -12.44
CA CYS A 4 21.13 -5.77 -11.36
C CYS A 4 19.60 -5.67 -11.43
N THR A 5 18.86 -6.76 -11.20
CA THR A 5 17.39 -6.75 -11.42
C THR A 5 16.59 -7.57 -10.40
N ARG A 6 16.83 -7.35 -9.10
CA ARG A 6 15.91 -7.81 -8.03
C ARG A 6 15.57 -6.69 -7.04
N VAL A 7 15.35 -5.48 -7.54
CA VAL A 7 14.71 -4.44 -6.73
C VAL A 7 13.23 -4.80 -6.62
N ARG A 8 12.76 -5.07 -5.40
CA ARG A 8 11.33 -5.24 -5.10
C ARG A 8 10.86 -4.10 -4.21
N LEU A 9 9.90 -3.35 -4.71
CA LEU A 9 9.27 -2.29 -3.94
C LEU A 9 8.17 -2.90 -3.09
N ARG A 10 8.23 -2.63 -1.79
CA ARG A 10 7.25 -3.08 -0.82
C ARG A 10 6.47 -1.89 -0.32
N ALA A 11 5.19 -1.87 -0.61
CA ALA A 11 4.27 -0.85 -0.10
C ALA A 11 3.26 -1.52 0.84
N CYS A 12 3.06 -0.93 2.02
CA CYS A 12 2.02 -1.35 2.95
C CYS A 12 1.04 -0.21 3.13
N VAL A 13 -0.26 -0.52 2.99
CA VAL A 13 -1.33 0.45 3.12
C VAL A 13 -2.26 0.02 4.23
N HIS A 14 -2.47 0.91 5.20
CA HIS A 14 -3.47 0.74 6.25
C HIS A 14 -4.80 1.32 5.80
N TYR A 15 -5.72 0.45 5.36
CA TYR A 15 -6.98 0.82 4.74
C TYR A 15 -8.17 0.33 5.57
N ARG A 16 -9.30 1.07 5.57
CA ARG A 16 -10.49 0.81 6.41
C ARG A 16 -11.73 0.36 5.62
N THR A 17 -11.74 0.41 4.28
CA THR A 17 -12.97 0.05 3.53
C THR A 17 -13.17 -1.46 3.48
N ALA A 18 -14.44 -1.88 3.59
CA ALA A 18 -14.88 -3.27 3.64
C ALA A 18 -15.10 -3.90 2.25
N ARG A 19 -15.21 -3.11 1.17
CA ARG A 19 -15.57 -3.62 -0.16
C ARG A 19 -14.35 -4.12 -0.90
N HIS A 20 -14.46 -5.33 -1.45
CA HIS A 20 -13.39 -5.97 -2.21
C HIS A 20 -13.11 -5.26 -3.55
N GLU A 21 -14.13 -4.62 -4.13
CA GLU A 21 -14.04 -3.90 -5.40
C GLU A 21 -13.15 -2.65 -5.28
N ASP A 22 -13.34 -1.85 -4.23
CA ASP A 22 -12.51 -0.66 -3.94
C ASP A 22 -11.02 -1.02 -3.75
N LYS A 23 -10.74 -2.22 -3.19
CA LYS A 23 -9.36 -2.70 -3.01
C LYS A 23 -8.67 -2.96 -4.35
N ARG A 24 -9.41 -3.34 -5.40
CA ARG A 24 -8.83 -3.59 -6.73
C ARG A 24 -8.40 -2.29 -7.39
N GLU A 25 -9.28 -1.29 -7.40
CA GLU A 25 -8.96 0.03 -7.95
C GLU A 25 -7.79 0.67 -7.19
N LEU A 26 -7.76 0.53 -5.85
CA LEU A 26 -6.66 1.01 -5.03
C LEU A 26 -5.31 0.36 -5.40
N VAL A 27 -5.28 -0.96 -5.59
CA VAL A 27 -4.07 -1.69 -5.99
C VAL A 27 -3.56 -1.19 -7.33
N GLU A 28 -4.45 -1.00 -8.29
CA GLU A 28 -4.10 -0.51 -9.63
C GLU A 28 -3.48 0.89 -9.59
N GLN A 29 -4.17 1.84 -8.93
CA GLN A 29 -3.71 3.23 -8.86
C GLN A 29 -2.38 3.37 -8.12
N ILE A 30 -2.21 2.63 -7.01
CA ILE A 30 -0.96 2.65 -6.25
C ILE A 30 0.17 2.05 -7.08
N THR A 31 -0.05 0.88 -7.69
CA THR A 31 0.99 0.21 -8.49
C THR A 31 1.46 1.10 -9.63
N LYS A 32 0.53 1.78 -10.32
CA LYS A 32 0.84 2.76 -11.36
C LYS A 32 1.66 3.93 -10.80
N ALA A 33 1.25 4.52 -9.68
CA ALA A 33 1.98 5.62 -9.05
C ALA A 33 3.41 5.23 -8.65
N PHE A 34 3.63 4.01 -8.15
CA PHE A 34 4.96 3.49 -7.83
C PHE A 34 5.79 3.25 -9.10
N ALA A 35 5.21 2.65 -10.14
CA ALA A 35 5.89 2.44 -11.41
C ALA A 35 6.34 3.76 -12.04
N ASP A 36 5.44 4.75 -12.07
CA ASP A 36 5.70 6.08 -12.64
C ASP A 36 6.75 6.85 -11.83
N ALA A 37 6.68 6.82 -10.49
CA ALA A 37 7.60 7.56 -9.62
C ALA A 37 9.03 7.01 -9.64
N TYR A 38 9.19 5.69 -9.71
CA TYR A 38 10.50 5.03 -9.62
C TYR A 38 11.03 4.53 -10.97
N GLY A 39 10.25 4.62 -12.04
CA GLY A 39 10.64 4.10 -13.36
C GLY A 39 10.82 2.58 -13.38
N LEU A 40 10.16 1.86 -12.48
CA LEU A 40 10.28 0.41 -12.33
C LEU A 40 9.06 -0.30 -12.93
N PRO A 41 9.23 -1.53 -13.46
CA PRO A 41 8.10 -2.32 -13.95
C PRO A 41 7.09 -2.58 -12.83
N ALA A 42 5.79 -2.51 -13.13
CA ALA A 42 4.72 -2.79 -12.17
C ALA A 42 4.86 -4.17 -11.49
N ALA A 43 5.41 -5.17 -12.20
CA ALA A 43 5.67 -6.50 -11.67
C ALA A 43 6.67 -6.55 -10.50
N THR A 44 7.39 -5.44 -10.22
CA THR A 44 8.32 -5.33 -9.10
C THR A 44 7.68 -4.80 -7.82
N VAL A 45 6.41 -4.40 -7.87
CA VAL A 45 5.68 -3.81 -6.74
C VAL A 45 4.84 -4.88 -6.06
N ASP A 46 5.18 -5.17 -4.80
CA ASP A 46 4.34 -5.97 -3.92
C ASP A 46 3.58 -5.02 -2.97
N LEU A 47 2.24 -5.08 -3.02
CA LEU A 47 1.35 -4.26 -2.20
C LEU A 47 0.61 -5.13 -1.17
N TRP A 48 0.75 -4.80 0.11
CA TRP A 48 -0.02 -5.42 1.19
C TRP A 48 -1.04 -4.45 1.77
N ILE A 49 -2.29 -4.90 1.83
CA ILE A 49 -3.38 -4.17 2.49
C ILE A 49 -3.59 -4.79 3.86
N GLN A 50 -3.37 -4.01 4.91
CA GLN A 50 -3.59 -4.44 6.30
C GLN A 50 -4.71 -3.61 6.92
N GLU A 51 -5.64 -4.29 7.57
CA GLU A 51 -6.69 -3.65 8.33
C GLU A 51 -6.22 -3.49 9.78
N VAL A 52 -6.10 -2.23 10.22
CA VAL A 52 -5.74 -1.91 11.60
C VAL A 52 -7.02 -1.47 12.31
N PRO A 53 -7.46 -2.17 13.37
CA PRO A 53 -8.65 -1.78 14.10
C PRO A 53 -8.50 -0.39 14.74
N ALA A 54 -9.63 0.26 15.02
CA ALA A 54 -9.67 1.67 15.42
C ALA A 54 -8.98 1.95 16.77
N ASP A 55 -9.04 0.99 17.68
CA ASP A 55 -8.43 0.99 19.01
C ASP A 55 -6.91 0.80 18.96
N SER A 56 -6.39 0.31 17.83
CA SER A 56 -4.98 -0.02 17.62
C SER A 56 -4.29 0.99 16.69
N ARG A 57 -4.99 2.08 16.32
CA ARG A 57 -4.49 3.12 15.41
C ARG A 57 -4.48 4.48 16.09
N GLY A 58 -3.30 5.05 16.28
CA GLY A 58 -3.12 6.43 16.73
C GLY A 58 -3.07 7.43 15.56
N ARG A 59 -3.70 8.61 15.71
CA ARG A 59 -3.58 9.74 14.78
C ARG A 59 -3.57 11.05 15.57
N ALA A 60 -2.57 11.91 15.32
CA ALA A 60 -2.43 13.21 15.98
C ALA A 60 -2.49 13.15 17.52
N GLY A 61 -1.89 12.11 18.11
CA GLY A 61 -1.79 11.93 19.56
C GLY A 61 -3.04 11.34 20.25
N ARG A 62 -4.06 10.89 19.50
CA ARG A 62 -5.25 10.21 20.05
C ARG A 62 -5.50 8.88 19.34
N LEU A 63 -6.19 7.94 20.01
CA LEU A 63 -6.66 6.74 19.31
C LEU A 63 -7.77 7.14 18.35
N VAL A 64 -7.80 6.50 17.19
CA VAL A 64 -8.87 6.71 16.20
C VAL A 64 -10.21 6.20 16.73
N ALA A 65 -10.20 5.30 17.72
CA ALA A 65 -11.38 4.89 18.48
C ALA A 65 -11.94 5.98 19.41
N ASP A 66 -11.15 6.98 19.82
CA ASP A 66 -11.59 8.05 20.74
C ASP A 66 -12.42 9.15 20.04
N LYS A 67 -12.97 8.83 18.86
CA LYS A 67 -13.78 9.75 18.05
C LYS A 67 -15.27 9.65 18.38
#